data_AF-A0A949HKH4-F1
#
_entry.id   AF-A0A949HKH4-F1
#
_cell.length_a   1.000
_cell.length_b   1.000
_cell.length_c   1.000
_cell.angle_alpha   90.00
_cell.angle_beta   90.00
_cell.angle_gamma   90.00
#
_symmetry.space_group_name_H-M   'P 1'
#
loop_
_entity.id
_entity.type
_entity.pdbx_description
1 polymer ?
#
loop_
_entity_poly.entity_id
_entity_poly.type
_entity_poly.pdbx_seq_one_letter_code
_entity_poly.pdbx_strand_id
1 'polypeptide(L)'
;MPLLKKEKDIFPDHLFETIESMPSENGQGWWAMQTLPRCEKKLMRQLITDEIPFYAPVVEKRYRSPQGRARTVFVPLFSNYVFLFGDRNTRYSAIS
;
A
#
# COMPACT_ATOMS: atom_id res chain seq x y z
N MET A 1 -18.10 6.50 13.51
CA MET A 1 -16.77 7.08 13.74
C MET A 1 -15.73 5.99 13.50
N PRO A 2 -14.77 6.20 12.58
CA PRO A 2 -13.71 5.23 12.30
C PRO A 2 -12.79 5.08 13.51
N LEU A 3 -12.30 3.86 13.74
CA LEU A 3 -11.39 3.57 14.85
C LEU A 3 -9.98 4.13 14.62
N LEU A 4 -9.56 4.25 13.36
CA LEU A 4 -8.28 4.81 12.92
C LEU A 4 -8.49 5.62 11.64
N LYS A 5 -7.67 6.65 11.40
CA LYS A 5 -7.64 7.38 10.13
C LYS A 5 -7.20 6.45 9.00
N LYS A 6 -7.60 6.76 7.76
CA LYS A 6 -7.09 6.08 6.56
C LYS A 6 -5.58 6.34 6.47
N GLU A 7 -4.80 5.29 6.29
CA GLU A 7 -3.36 5.42 6.01
C GLU A 7 -3.14 5.79 4.56
N LYS A 8 -1.99 6.41 4.28
CA LYS A 8 -1.57 6.69 2.90
C LYS A 8 -1.41 5.36 2.16
N ASP A 9 -2.24 5.15 1.15
CA ASP A 9 -2.34 3.90 0.38
C ASP A 9 -1.74 4.00 -1.02
N ILE A 10 -1.15 5.16 -1.34
CA ILE A 10 -0.38 5.43 -2.54
C ILE A 10 0.78 6.37 -2.20
N PHE A 11 1.97 6.11 -2.72
CA PHE A 11 3.12 6.99 -2.57
C PHE A 11 4.01 6.92 -3.82
N PRO A 12 4.51 8.06 -4.34
CA PRO A 12 4.04 9.42 -4.09
C PRO A 12 2.55 9.61 -4.47
N ASP A 13 1.95 10.74 -4.09
CA ASP A 13 0.51 11.00 -4.34
C ASP A 13 0.16 10.98 -5.84
N HIS A 14 1.11 11.37 -6.69
CA HIS A 14 1.01 11.41 -8.15
C HIS A 14 1.70 10.21 -8.82
N LEU A 15 1.74 9.05 -8.15
CA LEU A 15 2.46 7.88 -8.64
C LEU A 15 2.05 7.49 -10.06
N PHE A 16 0.74 7.38 -10.33
CA PHE A 16 0.26 6.94 -11.65
C PHE A 16 0.59 7.95 -12.77
N GLU A 17 0.40 9.24 -12.52
CA GLU A 17 0.77 10.31 -13.47
C GLU A 17 2.26 10.29 -13.78
N THR A 18 3.09 10.06 -12.76
CA THR A 18 4.55 9.96 -12.89
C THR A 18 4.90 8.78 -13.80
N ILE A 19 4.32 7.61 -13.57
CA ILE A 19 4.59 6.39 -14.35
C ILE A 19 4.14 6.53 -15.80
N GLU A 20 2.96 7.11 -16.06
CA GLU A 20 2.44 7.30 -17.41
C GLU A 20 3.33 8.21 -18.27
N SER A 21 4.01 9.17 -17.64
CA SER A 21 4.94 10.07 -18.31
C SER A 21 6.34 9.46 -18.55
N MET A 22 6.65 8.32 -17.93
CA MET A 22 7.96 7.68 -18.02
C MET A 22 8.07 6.76 -19.24
N PRO A 23 9.20 6.78 -19.96
CA PRO A 23 9.44 5.83 -21.03
C PRO A 23 9.59 4.40 -20.48
N SER A 24 8.90 3.45 -21.10
CA SER A 24 8.82 2.04 -20.69
C SER A 24 10.16 1.27 -20.69
N GLU A 25 11.24 1.87 -21.19
CA GLU A 25 12.51 1.18 -21.48
C GLU A 25 13.47 1.09 -20.29
N ASN A 26 13.17 1.76 -19.17
CA ASN A 26 14.10 1.89 -18.03
C ASN A 26 14.18 0.67 -17.09
N GLY A 27 13.58 -0.48 -17.46
CA GLY A 27 13.57 -1.67 -16.61
C GLY A 27 12.78 -1.51 -15.30
N GLN A 28 11.98 -0.46 -15.19
CA GLN A 28 11.05 -0.23 -14.09
C GLN A 28 9.76 -1.03 -14.33
N GLY A 29 9.17 -1.54 -13.26
CA GLY A 29 7.93 -2.29 -13.36
C GLY A 29 7.21 -2.41 -12.03
N TRP A 30 6.03 -3.00 -12.12
CA TRP A 30 5.22 -3.32 -10.95
C TRP A 30 5.64 -4.66 -10.35
N TRP A 31 5.82 -4.68 -9.04
CA TRP A 31 6.11 -5.87 -8.25
C TRP A 31 5.00 -6.08 -7.22
N ALA A 32 4.45 -7.29 -7.14
CA ALA A 32 3.53 -7.67 -6.08
C ALA A 32 4.33 -8.24 -4.90
N MET A 33 4.35 -7.52 -3.78
CA MET A 33 4.97 -7.98 -2.54
C MET A 33 3.93 -8.68 -1.69
N GLN A 34 4.18 -9.94 -1.36
CA GLN A 34 3.37 -10.67 -0.39
C GLN A 34 3.85 -10.35 1.02
N THR A 35 2.92 -10.00 1.90
CA THR A 35 3.20 -9.80 3.33
C THR A 35 2.71 -10.97 4.17
N LEU A 36 3.21 -11.06 5.39
CA LEU A 36 2.54 -11.83 6.43
C LEU A 36 1.13 -11.29 6.68
N PRO A 37 0.20 -12.11 7.22
CA PRO A 37 -1.15 -11.66 7.52
C PRO A 37 -1.16 -10.42 8.42
N ARG A 38 -1.91 -9.39 8.01
CA ARG A 38 -2.09 -8.12 8.75
C ARG A 38 -0.83 -7.26 8.88
N CYS A 39 0.20 -7.50 8.08
CA CYS A 39 1.45 -6.72 8.06
C CYS A 39 1.53 -5.68 6.94
N GLU A 40 0.49 -5.54 6.10
CA GLU A 40 0.46 -4.63 4.95
C GLU A 40 0.76 -3.19 5.38
N LYS A 41 0.05 -2.70 6.40
CA LYS A 41 0.22 -1.34 6.91
C LYS A 41 1.59 -1.08 7.53
N LYS A 42 2.23 -2.12 8.07
CA LYS A 42 3.61 -2.02 8.57
C LYS A 42 4.55 -1.77 7.40
N LEU A 43 4.42 -2.58 6.33
CA LEU A 43 5.23 -2.43 5.13
C LEU A 43 4.99 -1.06 4.47
N MET A 44 3.73 -0.63 4.32
CA MET A 44 3.40 0.70 3.75
C MET A 44 4.13 1.84 4.46
N ARG A 45 4.17 1.84 5.81
CA ARG A 45 4.88 2.88 6.57
C ARG A 45 6.40 2.83 6.39
N GLN A 46 6.96 1.63 6.29
CA GLN A 46 8.38 1.44 6.00
C GLN A 46 8.71 1.99 4.61
N LEU A 47 7.93 1.65 3.58
CA LEU A 47 8.13 2.14 2.22
C LEU A 47 8.03 3.66 2.10
N ILE A 48 7.16 4.31 2.88
CA ILE A 48 7.12 5.77 2.96
C ILE A 48 8.44 6.32 3.53
N THR A 49 8.99 5.67 4.56
CA THR A 49 10.25 6.08 5.20
C THR A 49 11.44 5.89 4.27
N ASP A 50 11.42 4.82 3.48
CA ASP A 50 12.46 4.48 2.51
C ASP A 50 12.27 5.20 1.15
N GLU A 51 11.24 6.06 1.05
CA GLU A 51 10.84 6.78 -0.18
C GLU A 51 10.61 5.86 -1.39
N ILE A 52 10.17 4.62 -1.15
CA ILE A 52 9.91 3.63 -2.19
C ILE A 52 8.48 3.81 -2.74
N PRO A 53 8.31 3.99 -4.06
CA PRO A 53 6.99 4.10 -4.67
C PRO A 53 6.13 2.84 -4.49
N PHE A 54 4.89 3.01 -4.01
CA PHE A 54 3.96 1.90 -3.81
C PHE A 54 2.49 2.26 -3.98
N TYR A 55 1.70 1.23 -4.19
CA TYR A 55 0.24 1.25 -4.20
C TYR A 55 -0.31 0.09 -3.37
N ALA A 56 -1.15 0.38 -2.40
CA ALA A 56 -1.73 -0.60 -1.48
C ALA A 56 -3.15 -0.17 -1.06
N PRO A 57 -4.13 -0.16 -2.00
CA PRO A 57 -5.42 0.47 -1.79
C PRO A 57 -6.15 -0.05 -0.56
N VAL A 58 -6.67 0.87 0.25
CA VAL A 58 -7.40 0.55 1.49
C VAL A 58 -8.84 1.06 1.41
N VAL A 59 -9.80 0.16 1.62
CA VAL A 59 -11.24 0.45 1.53
C VAL A 59 -11.92 0.52 2.89
N GLU A 60 -13.00 1.30 2.97
CA GLU A 60 -13.84 1.37 4.17
C GLU A 60 -14.66 0.09 4.33
N LYS A 61 -14.58 -0.54 5.50
CA LYS A 61 -15.44 -1.64 5.92
C LYS A 61 -16.19 -1.29 7.19
N ARG A 62 -17.52 -1.35 7.12
CA ARG A 62 -18.41 -1.17 8.27
C ARG A 62 -18.74 -2.51 8.90
N TYR A 63 -18.74 -2.58 10.22
CA TYR A 63 -19.14 -3.77 10.97
C TYR A 63 -19.80 -3.37 12.29
N ARG A 64 -20.52 -4.31 12.91
CA ARG A 64 -21.08 -4.13 14.25
C ARG A 64 -20.20 -4.84 15.27
N SER A 65 -19.85 -4.16 16.34
CA SER A 65 -19.23 -4.81 17.50
C SER A 65 -20.20 -5.79 18.17
N PRO A 66 -19.72 -6.74 19.01
CA PRO A 66 -20.60 -7.63 19.78
C PRO A 66 -21.68 -6.90 20.60
N GLN A 67 -21.39 -5.66 21.04
CA GLN A 67 -22.33 -4.79 21.76
C GLN A 67 -23.26 -3.97 20.82
N GLY A 68 -23.36 -4.33 19.54
CA GLY A 68 -24.25 -3.69 18.56
C GLY A 68 -23.76 -2.36 17.98
N ARG A 69 -22.73 -1.71 18.55
CA ARG A 69 -22.21 -0.42 18.04
C ARG A 69 -21.61 -0.56 16.64
N ALA A 70 -22.02 0.33 15.73
CA ALA A 70 -21.43 0.44 14.39
C ALA A 70 -19.99 0.97 14.47
N ARG A 71 -19.09 0.30 13.77
CA ARG A 71 -17.66 0.63 13.65
C ARG A 71 -17.27 0.67 12.18
N THR A 72 -16.31 1.54 11.90
CA THR A 72 -15.69 1.68 10.57
C THR A 72 -14.21 1.38 10.71
N VAL A 73 -13.70 0.51 9.84
CA VAL A 73 -12.27 0.20 9.71
C VAL A 73 -11.83 0.32 8.25
N PHE A 74 -10.54 0.56 8.07
CA PHE A 74 -9.89 0.62 6.76
C PHE A 74 -9.09 -0.67 6.54
N VAL A 75 -9.48 -1.49 5.56
CA VAL A 75 -8.89 -2.80 5.26
C VAL A 75 -8.29 -2.83 3.86
N PRO A 76 -7.18 -3.56 3.62
CA PRO A 76 -6.61 -3.71 2.28
C PRO A 76 -7.64 -4.26 1.31
N LEU A 77 -7.72 -3.67 0.11
CA LEU A 77 -8.52 -4.21 -1.00
C LEU A 77 -7.96 -5.55 -1.46
N PHE A 78 -6.63 -5.64 -1.55
CA PHE A 78 -5.89 -6.86 -1.85
C PHE A 78 -5.20 -7.33 -0.58
N SER A 79 -5.78 -8.33 0.08
CA SER A 79 -5.24 -8.84 1.34
C SER A 79 -3.86 -9.47 1.14
N ASN A 80 -2.94 -9.22 2.06
CA ASN A 80 -1.56 -9.69 2.05
C ASN A 80 -0.71 -9.21 0.88
N TYR A 81 -1.13 -8.19 0.13
CA TYR A 81 -0.38 -7.66 -1.01
C TYR A 81 -0.17 -6.16 -0.95
N VAL A 82 1.05 -5.73 -1.30
CA VAL A 82 1.44 -4.34 -1.55
C VAL A 82 2.14 -4.29 -2.90
N PHE A 83 1.77 -3.35 -3.76
CA PHE A 83 2.35 -3.22 -5.10
C PHE A 83 3.45 -2.16 -5.06
N LEU A 84 4.67 -2.52 -5.46
CA LEU A 84 5.79 -1.59 -5.60
C LEU A 84 5.96 -1.21 -7.05
N PHE A 85 6.39 0.01 -7.31
CA PHE A 85 6.85 0.41 -8.64
C PHE A 85 8.33 0.77 -8.58
N GLY A 86 9.14 0.13 -9.42
CA GLY A 86 10.56 0.43 -9.50
C GLY A 86 11.36 -0.66 -10.20
N ASP A 87 12.68 -0.48 -10.17
CA ASP A 87 13.63 -1.43 -10.74
C ASP A 87 13.88 -2.62 -9.79
N ARG A 88 14.81 -3.50 -10.19
CA ARG A 88 15.16 -4.68 -9.38
C ARG A 88 15.79 -4.32 -8.03
N ASN A 89 16.53 -3.21 -7.95
CA ASN A 89 17.17 -2.76 -6.72
C ASN A 89 16.16 -2.22 -5.71
N THR A 90 15.13 -1.52 -6.21
CA THR A 90 13.99 -1.04 -5.42
C THR A 90 13.30 -2.20 -4.72
N ARG A 91 13.10 -3.32 -5.42
CA ARG A 91 12.54 -4.55 -4.84
C ARG A 91 13.37 -5.10 -3.69
N TYR A 92 14.70 -5.12 -3.81
CA TYR A 92 15.57 -5.61 -2.73
C TYR A 92 15.61 -4.64 -1.55
N SER A 93 15.57 -3.35 -1.80
CA SER A 93 15.56 -2.32 -0.74
C SER A 93 14.30 -2.41 0.11
N ALA A 94 13.17 -2.79 -0.47
CA ALA A 94 11.89 -2.96 0.23
C ALA A 94 11.85 -4.12 1.25
N ILE A 95 12.84 -5.02 1.24
CA ILE A 95 12.92 -6.17 2.17
C ILE A 95 14.15 -6.14 3.08
N SER A 96 15.00 -5.11 2.93
CA SER A 96 16.19 -4.93 3.77
C SER A 96 15.83 -4.34 5.12
#